data_AF-G8BZZ6-F1
#
_entry.id   AF-G8BZZ6-F1
#
_cell.length_a   1.000
_cell.length_b   1.000
_cell.length_c   1.000
_cell.angle_alpha   90.00
_cell.angle_beta   90.00
_cell.angle_gamma   90.00
#
_symmetry.space_group_name_H-M   'P 1'
#
loop_
_entity.id
_entity.type
_entity.pdbx_description
1 polymer ?
#
loop_
_entity_poly.entity_id
_entity_poly.type
_entity_poly.pdbx_seq_one_letter_code
_entity_poly.pdbx_strand_id
1 'polypeptide(L)'
;MDAYTSIINHEKFSKYTLNITNSPKSIENWETLVTFLLGPTIQLNKNLDKRLYKLITKVYDSFLTQFPYLENYHIDYALLEYKLGHISKFHEIFNNALFIFNHRSLLLWVSYLSKCNESIIDNKTLFALYEKAEAYIGLHYLSGEFWMLYLEQLKERCSTKNRYYIVLRKVLEIPNHSFSAFYDRWFKEIDNIQDLSTLKYFAPTLDLQTRIKVDVNHKGRKGLILLEAKKTFAKIAKDLYNTIQFQVNELYSLFEVNITVPYYCSYDTLIKTEEIENWIKYLNYTIELKNDTLTHLNFQRALIPLANYDQIWLMYANWVTLVQDDYITAKNILLKALSMSNKKTKVLKELYGILLNLNDYDMLDDMLKKVENSFNNLQDCDDFEIFWDYIQFKWFLHNTVGSSRYSGNKGKSIIPAEVMGLIILWLKDSEKKEGQYILLNYILELQNKDNSEVLENKVFRMLIKENISFYLEDCKFWELYCKLILFNPSLSYLNKRKKIFQIWKEIKNYKLKSYDNLLLFCESYLIDDTDTFKKLFDL
;
A
#
# COMPACT_ATOMS: atom_id res chain seq x y z
N MET A 1 49.69 0.19 6.34
CA MET A 1 48.40 -0.40 6.78
C MET A 1 47.52 -0.54 5.55
N ASP A 2 46.92 -1.71 5.34
CA ASP A 2 46.01 -1.93 4.22
C ASP A 2 44.79 -0.99 4.36
N ALA A 3 44.22 -0.55 3.25
CA ALA A 3 43.11 0.43 3.24
C ALA A 3 41.95 0.03 4.18
N TYR A 4 41.67 -1.27 4.27
CA TYR A 4 40.68 -1.83 5.19
C TYR A 4 41.04 -1.58 6.68
N THR A 5 42.28 -1.87 7.07
CA THR A 5 42.74 -1.67 8.45
C THR A 5 42.80 -0.20 8.85
N SER A 6 43.10 0.72 7.93
CA SER A 6 43.03 2.15 8.21
C SER A 6 41.60 2.65 8.42
N ILE A 7 40.61 2.08 7.71
CA ILE A 7 39.20 2.48 7.83
C ILE A 7 38.61 2.00 9.15
N ILE A 8 38.87 0.75 9.55
CA ILE A 8 38.33 0.20 10.80
C ILE A 8 38.88 0.92 12.02
N ASN A 9 40.17 1.24 12.00
CA ASN A 9 40.82 1.93 13.12
C ASN A 9 40.49 3.42 13.16
N HIS A 10 39.74 3.94 12.18
CA HIS A 10 39.34 5.33 12.14
C HIS A 10 38.18 5.59 13.11
N GLU A 11 38.32 6.56 14.02
CA GLU A 11 37.32 6.90 15.04
C GLU A 11 35.92 7.21 14.47
N LYS A 12 35.86 7.86 13.30
CA LYS A 12 34.61 8.09 12.57
C LYS A 12 33.84 6.80 12.22
N PHE A 13 34.53 5.70 11.88
CA PHE A 13 33.87 4.46 11.49
C PHE A 13 33.08 3.86 12.66
N SER A 14 33.67 3.82 13.86
CA SER A 14 32.98 3.33 15.05
C SER A 14 31.80 4.23 15.41
N LYS A 15 31.96 5.56 15.32
CA LYS A 15 30.88 6.52 15.57
C LYS A 15 29.69 6.34 14.60
N TYR A 16 29.95 6.28 13.30
CA TYR A 16 28.88 6.11 12.29
C TYR A 16 28.18 4.76 12.43
N THR A 17 28.94 3.69 12.66
CA THR A 17 28.36 2.35 12.88
C THR A 17 27.47 2.33 14.13
N LEU A 18 27.90 2.97 15.22
CA LEU A 18 27.13 3.03 16.46
C LEU A 18 25.85 3.88 16.32
N ASN A 19 25.89 4.95 15.53
CA ASN A 19 24.70 5.74 15.22
C ASN A 19 23.65 4.93 14.45
N ILE A 20 24.09 4.11 13.50
CA ILE A 20 23.21 3.22 12.73
C ILE A 20 22.60 2.15 13.65
N THR A 21 23.36 1.54 14.55
CA THR A 21 22.82 0.54 15.48
C THR A 21 21.80 1.14 16.44
N ASN A 22 22.01 2.38 16.88
CA ASN A 22 21.09 3.07 17.77
C ASN A 22 19.82 3.53 17.06
N SER A 23 19.92 3.94 15.80
CA SER A 23 18.80 4.48 15.02
C SER A 23 18.78 3.94 13.59
N PRO A 24 18.36 2.67 13.39
CA PRO A 24 18.41 2.02 12.08
C PRO A 24 17.48 2.66 11.03
N LYS A 25 16.42 3.35 11.47
CA LYS A 25 15.40 3.97 10.60
C LYS A 25 15.74 5.39 10.11
N SER A 26 16.86 5.96 10.55
CA SER A 26 17.31 7.26 10.05
C SER A 26 18.18 7.09 8.81
N ILE A 27 17.74 7.63 7.67
CA ILE A 27 18.45 7.51 6.39
C ILE A 27 19.81 8.23 6.44
N GLU A 28 19.88 9.43 7.04
CA GLU A 28 21.10 10.25 7.11
C GLU A 28 22.30 9.51 7.72
N ASN A 29 22.05 8.67 8.74
CA ASN A 29 23.08 7.86 9.38
C ASN A 29 23.68 6.82 8.42
N TRP A 30 22.86 6.25 7.53
CA TRP A 30 23.34 5.32 6.51
C TRP A 30 24.09 6.06 5.41
N GLU A 31 23.59 7.21 4.95
CA GLU A 31 24.24 8.00 3.89
C GLU A 31 25.63 8.48 4.32
N THR A 32 25.77 8.93 5.56
CA THR A 32 27.07 9.34 6.12
C THR A 32 28.07 8.19 6.18
N LEU A 33 27.63 6.97 6.53
CA LEU A 33 28.49 5.78 6.49
C LEU A 33 28.86 5.40 5.05
N VAL A 34 27.90 5.36 4.13
CA VAL A 34 28.15 5.00 2.72
C VAL A 34 29.10 6.01 2.08
N THR A 35 28.89 7.30 2.29
CA THR A 35 29.76 8.37 1.78
C THR A 35 31.18 8.26 2.37
N PHE A 36 31.29 7.90 3.66
CA PHE A 36 32.59 7.65 4.29
C PHE A 36 33.31 6.43 3.67
N LEU A 37 32.57 5.35 3.39
CA LEU A 37 33.10 4.14 2.76
C LEU A 37 33.41 4.28 1.27
N LEU A 38 32.87 5.30 0.60
CA LEU A 38 33.14 5.61 -0.80
C LEU A 38 34.04 6.84 -0.98
N GLY A 39 34.60 7.34 0.13
CA GLY A 39 35.42 8.55 0.12
C GLY A 39 36.64 8.48 -0.80
N PRO A 40 37.22 9.64 -1.16
CA PRO A 40 38.27 9.78 -2.18
C PRO A 40 39.58 9.04 -1.86
N THR A 41 39.74 8.58 -0.62
CA THR A 41 40.89 7.77 -0.19
C THR A 41 40.86 6.36 -0.79
N ILE A 42 39.72 5.90 -1.32
CA ILE A 42 39.54 4.55 -1.84
C ILE A 42 39.54 4.59 -3.38
N GLN A 43 40.58 4.05 -4.00
CA GLN A 43 40.59 3.82 -5.44
C GLN A 43 39.66 2.64 -5.75
N LEU A 44 38.44 2.95 -6.18
CA LEU A 44 37.43 1.99 -6.64
C LEU A 44 37.83 1.37 -7.98
N ASN A 45 38.82 0.48 -7.95
CA ASN A 45 39.35 -0.27 -9.09
C ASN A 45 39.21 -1.78 -8.85
N LYS A 46 39.47 -2.59 -9.88
CA LYS A 46 39.47 -4.07 -9.80
C LYS A 46 40.39 -4.67 -8.72
N ASN A 47 41.34 -3.88 -8.22
CA ASN A 47 42.32 -4.28 -7.20
C ASN A 47 41.87 -3.95 -5.76
N LEU A 48 40.59 -3.65 -5.54
CA LEU A 48 40.06 -3.33 -4.22
C LEU A 48 40.24 -4.52 -3.26
N ASP A 49 40.59 -4.24 -2.00
CA ASP A 49 40.74 -5.28 -0.98
C ASP A 49 39.42 -6.06 -0.81
N LYS A 50 39.48 -7.39 -0.94
CA LYS A 50 38.32 -8.28 -0.83
C LYS A 50 37.55 -8.08 0.47
N ARG A 51 38.23 -7.71 1.56
CA ARG A 51 37.57 -7.45 2.85
C ARG A 51 36.75 -6.16 2.82
N LEU A 52 37.32 -5.10 2.23
CA LEU A 52 36.63 -3.83 2.06
C LEU A 52 35.46 -3.95 1.09
N TYR A 53 35.64 -4.68 -0.02
CA TYR A 53 34.57 -4.98 -0.97
C TYR A 53 33.38 -5.65 -0.25
N LYS A 54 33.65 -6.71 0.51
CA LYS A 54 32.62 -7.43 1.28
C LYS A 54 31.93 -6.55 2.33
N LEU A 55 32.65 -5.58 2.90
CA LEU A 55 32.06 -4.61 3.82
C LEU A 55 31.07 -3.70 3.07
N ILE A 56 31.50 -3.11 1.95
CA ILE A 56 30.68 -2.20 1.14
C ILE A 56 29.41 -2.91 0.65
N THR A 57 29.53 -4.11 0.07
CA THR A 57 28.35 -4.86 -0.41
C THR A 57 27.38 -5.14 0.73
N LYS A 58 27.86 -5.55 1.91
CA LYS A 58 27.00 -5.80 3.07
C LYS A 58 26.29 -4.55 3.57
N VAL A 59 26.97 -3.40 3.55
CA VAL A 59 26.38 -2.12 3.94
C VAL A 59 25.29 -1.73 2.96
N TYR A 60 25.52 -1.83 1.65
CA TYR A 60 24.50 -1.59 0.63
C TYR A 60 23.32 -2.56 0.74
N ASP A 61 23.58 -3.86 0.88
CA ASP A 61 22.53 -4.88 1.03
C ASP A 61 21.67 -4.57 2.26
N SER A 62 22.30 -4.26 3.41
CA SER A 62 21.58 -3.93 4.65
C SER A 62 20.80 -2.61 4.52
N PHE A 63 21.40 -1.60 3.90
CA PHE A 63 20.77 -0.31 3.68
C PHE A 63 19.52 -0.42 2.80
N LEU A 64 19.62 -1.15 1.68
CA LEU A 64 18.51 -1.37 0.75
C LEU A 64 17.46 -2.36 1.29
N THR A 65 17.82 -3.28 2.19
CA THR A 65 16.81 -4.07 2.92
C THR A 65 15.99 -3.22 3.88
N GLN A 66 16.62 -2.22 4.51
CA GLN A 66 15.95 -1.31 5.43
C GLN A 66 15.13 -0.25 4.69
N PHE A 67 15.62 0.25 3.55
CA PHE A 67 14.94 1.25 2.71
C PHE A 67 14.86 0.77 1.26
N PRO A 68 13.90 -0.11 0.94
CA PRO A 68 13.81 -0.72 -0.38
C PRO A 68 13.47 0.27 -1.50
N TYR A 69 12.82 1.40 -1.18
CA TYR A 69 12.29 2.37 -2.15
C TYR A 69 13.27 3.47 -2.56
N LEU A 70 14.55 3.35 -2.17
CA LEU A 70 15.61 4.26 -2.57
C LEU A 70 16.15 3.95 -3.98
N GLU A 71 15.46 4.43 -5.01
CA GLU A 71 15.81 4.16 -6.42
C GLU A 71 17.26 4.51 -6.78
N ASN A 72 17.72 5.70 -6.38
CA ASN A 72 19.09 6.16 -6.69
C ASN A 72 20.17 5.25 -6.10
N TYR A 73 19.98 4.75 -4.88
CA TYR A 73 20.97 3.89 -4.23
C TYR A 73 21.04 2.50 -4.84
N HIS A 74 19.94 1.97 -5.40
CA HIS A 74 19.98 0.76 -6.23
C HIS A 74 20.81 0.98 -7.50
N ILE A 75 20.65 2.14 -8.14
CA ILE A 75 21.40 2.51 -9.35
C ILE A 75 22.88 2.67 -9.02
N ASP A 76 23.22 3.41 -7.97
CA ASP A 76 24.60 3.63 -7.54
C ASP A 76 25.29 2.32 -7.17
N TYR A 77 24.59 1.42 -6.47
CA TYR A 77 25.13 0.11 -6.12
C TYR A 77 25.42 -0.74 -7.36
N ALA A 78 24.50 -0.77 -8.32
CA ALA A 78 24.71 -1.50 -9.56
C ALA A 78 25.85 -0.88 -10.39
N LEU A 79 25.89 0.45 -10.53
CA LEU A 79 26.96 1.15 -11.25
C LEU A 79 28.34 0.96 -10.58
N LEU A 80 28.39 0.86 -9.26
CA LEU A 80 29.59 0.50 -8.51
C LEU A 80 30.10 -0.89 -8.93
N GLU A 81 29.23 -1.90 -8.94
CA GLU A 81 29.58 -3.26 -9.37
C GLU A 81 29.99 -3.32 -10.84
N TYR A 82 29.35 -2.52 -11.70
CA TYR A 82 29.76 -2.36 -13.09
C TYR A 82 31.17 -1.78 -13.21
N LYS A 83 31.49 -0.74 -12.42
CA LYS A 83 32.83 -0.13 -12.39
C LYS A 83 33.91 -1.11 -11.89
N LEU A 84 33.55 -1.99 -10.95
CA LEU A 84 34.41 -3.08 -10.49
C LEU A 84 34.55 -4.22 -11.52
N GLY A 85 33.73 -4.24 -12.57
CA GLY A 85 33.77 -5.22 -13.65
C GLY A 85 32.89 -6.45 -13.43
N HIS A 86 32.02 -6.45 -12.43
CA HIS A 86 31.11 -7.55 -12.12
C HIS A 86 29.76 -7.40 -12.84
N ILE A 87 29.74 -7.72 -14.14
CA ILE A 87 28.55 -7.53 -14.99
C ILE A 87 27.36 -8.42 -14.57
N SER A 88 27.60 -9.66 -14.12
CA SER A 88 26.52 -10.56 -13.66
C SER A 88 25.78 -9.96 -12.46
N LYS A 89 26.53 -9.46 -11.46
CA LYS A 89 25.96 -8.84 -10.26
C LYS A 89 25.22 -7.55 -10.60
N PHE A 90 25.73 -6.77 -11.54
CA PHE A 90 25.03 -5.59 -12.04
C PHE A 90 23.61 -5.94 -12.52
N HIS A 91 23.45 -6.98 -13.34
CA HIS A 91 22.12 -7.41 -13.80
C HIS A 91 21.25 -7.96 -12.65
N GLU A 92 21.84 -8.72 -11.72
CA GLU A 92 21.12 -9.24 -10.55
C GLU A 92 20.58 -8.12 -9.65
N ILE A 93 21.39 -7.09 -9.36
CA ILE A 93 20.99 -5.94 -8.54
C ILE A 93 19.85 -5.17 -9.23
N PHE A 94 19.96 -4.88 -10.53
CA PHE A 94 18.88 -4.21 -11.26
C PHE A 94 17.60 -5.05 -11.31
N ASN A 95 17.70 -6.36 -11.52
CA ASN A 95 16.52 -7.23 -11.53
C ASN A 95 15.86 -7.31 -10.15
N ASN A 96 16.64 -7.38 -9.07
CA ASN A 96 16.14 -7.36 -7.71
C ASN A 96 15.50 -6.02 -7.36
N ALA A 97 16.13 -4.91 -7.73
CA ALA A 97 15.56 -3.58 -7.59
C ALA A 97 14.23 -3.48 -8.33
N LEU A 98 14.20 -3.81 -9.62
CA LEU A 98 12.96 -3.81 -10.41
C LEU A 98 11.87 -4.70 -9.80
N PHE A 99 12.22 -5.86 -9.23
CA PHE A 99 11.26 -6.72 -8.53
C PHE A 99 10.67 -6.05 -7.28
N ILE A 100 11.49 -5.37 -6.47
CA ILE A 100 11.04 -4.62 -5.28
C ILE A 100 9.99 -3.56 -5.63
N PHE A 101 10.13 -2.89 -6.78
CA PHE A 101 9.19 -1.88 -7.28
C PHE A 101 8.11 -2.47 -8.20
N ASN A 102 7.90 -3.79 -8.18
CA ASN A 102 6.92 -4.48 -9.04
C ASN A 102 7.05 -4.12 -10.53
N HIS A 103 8.28 -3.94 -11.01
CA HIS A 103 8.67 -3.52 -12.36
C HIS A 103 8.14 -2.15 -12.83
N ARG A 104 7.62 -1.28 -11.94
CA ARG A 104 6.93 -0.04 -12.33
C ARG A 104 7.70 1.25 -11.98
N SER A 105 9.00 1.16 -11.71
CA SER A 105 9.88 2.32 -11.55
C SER A 105 10.43 2.79 -12.90
N LEU A 106 10.13 4.03 -13.29
CA LEU A 106 10.64 4.62 -14.53
C LEU A 106 12.17 4.80 -14.47
N LEU A 107 12.68 5.34 -13.36
CA LEU A 107 14.08 5.72 -13.21
C LEU A 107 15.02 4.50 -13.27
N LEU A 108 14.64 3.40 -12.61
CA LEU A 108 15.39 2.14 -12.67
C LEU A 108 15.45 1.58 -14.08
N TRP A 109 14.33 1.56 -14.80
CA TRP A 109 14.29 1.07 -16.19
C TRP A 109 15.13 1.91 -17.13
N VAL A 110 15.01 3.25 -17.08
CA VAL A 110 15.78 4.16 -17.93
C VAL A 110 17.29 4.01 -17.69
N SER A 111 17.70 3.95 -16.43
CA SER A 111 19.12 3.77 -16.05
C SER A 111 19.65 2.39 -16.42
N TYR A 112 18.83 1.35 -16.29
CA TYR A 112 19.19 0.00 -16.68
C TYR A 112 19.33 -0.13 -18.21
N LEU A 113 18.35 0.38 -18.95
CA LEU A 113 18.32 0.35 -20.41
C LEU A 113 19.47 1.13 -21.03
N SER A 114 19.77 2.34 -20.52
CA SER A 114 20.88 3.15 -21.03
C SER A 114 22.21 2.40 -20.94
N LYS A 115 22.44 1.66 -19.85
CA LYS A 115 23.66 0.84 -19.69
C LYS A 115 23.62 -0.48 -20.45
N CYS A 116 22.44 -1.07 -20.60
CA CYS A 116 22.23 -2.23 -21.47
C CYS A 116 22.53 -1.91 -22.94
N ASN A 117 22.26 -0.69 -23.40
CA ASN A 117 22.58 -0.28 -24.78
C ASN A 117 24.07 -0.34 -25.09
N GLU A 118 24.93 -0.05 -24.11
CA GLU A 118 26.39 -0.11 -24.26
C GLU A 118 26.94 -1.54 -24.18
N SER A 119 26.32 -2.38 -23.34
CA SER A 119 26.85 -3.71 -22.99
C SER A 119 26.26 -4.86 -23.81
N ILE A 120 25.00 -4.76 -24.24
CA ILE A 120 24.28 -5.81 -24.94
C ILE A 120 24.44 -5.64 -26.46
N ILE A 121 25.09 -6.62 -27.07
CA ILE A 121 25.33 -6.66 -28.53
C ILE A 121 24.13 -7.29 -29.25
N ASP A 122 23.47 -8.29 -28.67
CA ASP A 122 22.32 -8.96 -29.31
C ASP A 122 21.07 -8.08 -29.30
N ASN A 123 20.61 -7.76 -30.51
CA ASN A 123 19.43 -6.92 -30.73
C ASN A 123 18.14 -7.61 -30.25
N LYS A 124 18.04 -8.94 -30.33
CA LYS A 124 16.80 -9.65 -29.93
C LYS A 124 16.58 -9.56 -28.43
N THR A 125 17.61 -9.84 -27.63
CA THR A 125 17.54 -9.74 -26.17
C THR A 125 17.29 -8.30 -25.72
N LEU A 126 17.93 -7.32 -26.38
CA LEU A 126 17.74 -5.92 -26.05
C LEU A 126 16.29 -5.47 -26.31
N PHE A 127 15.72 -5.79 -27.47
CA PHE A 127 14.35 -5.40 -27.79
C PHE A 127 13.31 -6.13 -26.93
N ALA A 128 13.53 -7.39 -26.57
CA ALA A 128 12.67 -8.08 -25.61
C ALA A 128 12.67 -7.37 -24.23
N LEU A 129 13.79 -6.77 -23.85
CA LEU A 129 13.91 -6.00 -22.60
C LEU A 129 13.17 -4.66 -22.68
N TYR A 130 13.23 -3.99 -23.83
CA TYR A 130 12.42 -2.79 -24.11
C TYR A 130 10.91 -3.09 -24.12
N GLU A 131 10.49 -4.19 -24.77
CA GLU A 131 9.09 -4.63 -24.77
C GLU A 131 8.60 -4.98 -23.35
N LYS A 132 9.45 -5.60 -22.53
CA LYS A 132 9.16 -5.84 -21.11
C LYS A 132 9.01 -4.53 -20.34
N ALA A 133 9.92 -3.57 -20.50
CA ALA A 133 9.83 -2.27 -19.84
C ALA A 133 8.56 -1.51 -20.27
N GLU A 134 8.27 -1.51 -21.57
CA GLU A 134 7.08 -0.89 -22.18
C GLU A 134 5.77 -1.37 -21.53
N ALA A 135 5.65 -2.68 -21.26
CA ALA A 135 4.46 -3.26 -20.64
C ALA A 135 4.17 -2.72 -19.23
N TYR A 136 5.20 -2.26 -18.49
CA TYR A 136 5.04 -1.77 -17.12
C TYR A 136 5.09 -0.24 -17.00
N ILE A 137 5.98 0.44 -17.73
CA ILE A 137 6.23 1.88 -17.59
C ILE A 137 5.83 2.72 -18.81
N GLY A 138 5.40 2.08 -19.90
CA GLY A 138 5.12 2.77 -21.16
C GLY A 138 4.05 3.86 -21.07
N LEU A 139 3.11 3.74 -20.12
CA LEU A 139 2.03 4.71 -19.89
C LEU A 139 2.36 5.75 -18.81
N HIS A 140 3.58 5.76 -18.27
CA HIS A 140 3.97 6.75 -17.26
C HIS A 140 3.90 8.17 -17.84
N TYR A 141 3.40 9.14 -17.07
CA TYR A 141 3.27 10.54 -17.52
C TYR A 141 4.60 11.14 -18.00
N LEU A 142 5.69 10.84 -17.29
CA LEU A 142 7.07 11.22 -17.62
C LEU A 142 7.85 10.19 -18.48
N SER A 143 7.19 9.24 -19.14
CA SER A 143 7.84 8.18 -19.94
C SER A 143 8.60 8.67 -21.19
N GLY A 144 8.71 9.98 -21.41
CA GLY A 144 9.39 10.57 -22.56
C GLY A 144 10.79 10.05 -22.78
N GLU A 145 11.61 10.07 -21.73
CA GLU A 145 13.00 9.61 -21.81
C GLU A 145 13.11 8.15 -22.25
N PHE A 146 12.26 7.28 -21.70
CA PHE A 146 12.18 5.88 -22.09
C PHE A 146 11.86 5.71 -23.59
N TRP A 147 10.82 6.39 -24.07
CA TRP A 147 10.40 6.29 -25.47
C TRP A 147 11.44 6.88 -26.43
N MET A 148 12.14 7.95 -26.03
CA MET A 148 13.23 8.54 -26.80
C MET A 148 14.39 7.56 -26.97
N LEU A 149 14.84 6.93 -25.88
CA LEU A 149 15.87 5.88 -25.89
C LEU A 149 15.46 4.70 -26.77
N TYR A 150 14.21 4.25 -26.66
CA TYR A 150 13.74 3.10 -27.45
C TYR A 150 13.71 3.42 -28.96
N LEU A 151 13.19 4.59 -29.33
CA LEU A 151 13.14 5.05 -30.72
C LEU A 151 14.53 5.24 -31.34
N GLU A 152 15.52 5.71 -30.56
CA GLU A 152 16.91 5.84 -31.00
C GLU A 152 17.55 4.48 -31.26
N GLN A 153 17.37 3.51 -30.36
CA GLN A 153 17.87 2.15 -30.59
C GLN A 153 17.21 1.45 -31.78
N LEU A 154 15.92 1.70 -32.02
CA LEU A 154 15.25 1.21 -33.22
C LEU A 154 15.81 1.84 -34.50
N LYS A 155 16.20 3.12 -34.47
CA LYS A 155 16.82 3.80 -35.61
C LYS A 155 18.24 3.30 -35.92
N GLU A 156 19.03 3.04 -34.89
CA GLU A 156 20.42 2.62 -35.03
C GLU A 156 20.57 1.14 -35.40
N ARG A 157 19.79 0.26 -34.77
CA ARG A 157 20.00 -1.20 -34.85
C ARG A 157 19.10 -1.94 -35.85
N CYS A 158 17.95 -1.38 -36.22
CA CYS A 158 17.05 -2.04 -37.18
C CYS A 158 17.33 -1.60 -38.63
N SER A 159 17.53 -2.57 -39.51
CA SER A 159 17.64 -2.33 -40.96
C SER A 159 16.31 -1.88 -41.59
N THR A 160 15.18 -2.35 -41.06
CA THR A 160 13.84 -1.97 -41.53
C THR A 160 13.20 -0.91 -40.64
N LYS A 161 12.66 0.15 -41.25
CA LYS A 161 12.00 1.26 -40.52
C LYS A 161 10.61 0.93 -39.98
N ASN A 162 10.02 -0.23 -40.30
CA ASN A 162 8.64 -0.56 -39.92
C ASN A 162 8.41 -0.49 -38.42
N ARG A 163 9.31 -1.09 -37.62
CA ARG A 163 9.19 -1.10 -36.16
C ARG A 163 9.22 0.30 -35.57
N TYR A 164 10.07 1.18 -36.12
CA TYR A 164 10.14 2.57 -35.70
C TYR A 164 8.81 3.30 -35.89
N TYR A 165 8.16 3.17 -37.06
CA TYR A 165 6.86 3.82 -37.31
C TYR A 165 5.73 3.24 -36.46
N ILE A 166 5.73 1.92 -36.21
CA ILE A 166 4.74 1.27 -35.34
C ILE A 166 4.85 1.82 -33.91
N VAL A 167 6.07 1.85 -33.36
CA VAL A 167 6.32 2.36 -32.00
C VAL A 167 6.04 3.86 -31.94
N LEU A 168 6.51 4.65 -32.90
CA LEU A 168 6.26 6.10 -32.91
C LEU A 168 4.76 6.39 -32.96
N ARG A 169 3.99 5.68 -33.80
CA ARG A 169 2.53 5.82 -33.84
C ARG A 169 1.88 5.52 -32.49
N LYS A 170 2.32 4.45 -31.81
CA LYS A 170 1.84 4.11 -30.47
C LYS A 170 2.13 5.25 -29.48
N VAL A 171 3.33 5.84 -29.51
CA VAL A 171 3.71 6.94 -28.59
C VAL A 171 2.86 8.19 -28.81
N LEU A 172 2.42 8.47 -30.04
CA LEU A 172 1.55 9.63 -30.32
C LEU A 172 0.17 9.53 -29.64
N GLU A 173 -0.28 8.33 -29.29
CA GLU A 173 -1.56 8.08 -28.60
C GLU A 173 -1.43 8.16 -27.07
N ILE A 174 -0.21 8.29 -26.53
CA ILE A 174 0.04 8.29 -25.08
C ILE A 174 0.07 9.74 -24.56
N PRO A 175 -0.71 10.09 -23.53
CA PRO A 175 -0.69 11.41 -22.91
C PRO A 175 0.55 11.57 -22.00
N ASN A 176 1.69 11.82 -22.65
CA ASN A 176 2.98 12.07 -22.00
C ASN A 176 3.23 13.58 -21.87
N HIS A 177 3.89 14.01 -20.78
CA HIS A 177 4.34 15.40 -20.61
C HIS A 177 5.09 15.96 -21.82
N SER A 178 5.96 15.16 -22.43
CA SER A 178 6.84 15.54 -23.55
C SER A 178 6.28 15.17 -24.93
N PHE A 179 4.95 15.03 -25.06
CA PHE A 179 4.29 14.59 -26.29
C PHE A 179 4.69 15.39 -27.54
N SER A 180 4.86 16.72 -27.41
CA SER A 180 5.21 17.63 -28.52
C SER A 180 6.45 17.19 -29.30
N ALA A 181 7.49 16.71 -28.61
CA ALA A 181 8.73 16.26 -29.24
C ALA A 181 8.52 15.05 -30.17
N PHE A 182 7.58 14.15 -29.83
CA PHE A 182 7.25 13.00 -30.67
C PHE A 182 6.41 13.40 -31.88
N TYR A 183 5.52 14.38 -31.73
CA TYR A 183 4.78 14.96 -32.86
C TYR A 183 5.71 15.69 -33.82
N ASP A 184 6.68 16.47 -33.33
CA ASP A 184 7.70 17.11 -34.18
C ASP A 184 8.51 16.07 -34.97
N ARG A 185 8.87 14.95 -34.32
CA ARG A 185 9.53 13.82 -34.99
C ARG A 185 8.61 13.22 -36.07
N TRP A 186 7.32 13.04 -35.78
CA TRP A 186 6.35 12.51 -36.74
C TRP A 186 6.15 13.43 -37.95
N PHE A 187 6.00 14.75 -37.75
CA PHE A 187 5.87 15.72 -38.84
C PHE A 187 7.12 15.77 -39.72
N LYS A 188 8.32 15.73 -39.13
CA LYS A 188 9.58 15.62 -39.90
C LYS A 188 9.62 14.35 -40.76
N GLU A 189 9.16 13.22 -40.22
CA GLU A 189 9.08 11.97 -40.98
C GLU A 189 8.05 12.05 -42.11
N ILE A 190 6.91 12.75 -41.93
CA ILE A 190 5.93 13.02 -43.00
C ILE A 190 6.54 13.87 -44.11
N ASP A 191 7.29 14.92 -43.74
CA ASP A 191 7.92 15.82 -44.71
C ASP A 191 8.98 15.08 -45.55
N ASN A 192 9.71 14.14 -44.93
CA ASN A 192 10.74 13.32 -45.57
C ASN A 192 10.20 12.21 -46.51
N ILE A 193 8.89 12.00 -46.61
CA ILE A 193 8.30 10.99 -47.52
C ILE A 193 8.54 11.41 -48.98
N GLN A 194 9.33 10.63 -49.72
CA GLN A 194 9.62 10.90 -51.15
C GLN A 194 8.75 10.07 -52.10
N ASP A 195 8.32 8.87 -51.69
CA ASP A 195 7.65 7.89 -52.56
C ASP A 195 6.35 7.35 -51.94
N LEU A 196 5.35 7.07 -52.79
CA LEU A 196 4.07 6.45 -52.37
C LEU A 196 4.24 5.08 -51.69
N SER A 197 5.31 4.34 -51.99
CA SER A 197 5.61 3.05 -51.35
C SER A 197 5.89 3.18 -49.86
N THR A 198 6.44 4.32 -49.42
CA THR A 198 6.77 4.58 -48.02
C THR A 198 5.54 4.88 -47.16
N LEU A 199 4.41 5.23 -47.79
CA LEU A 199 3.12 5.42 -47.09
C LEU A 199 2.62 4.13 -46.41
N LYS A 200 3.05 2.95 -46.89
CA LYS A 200 2.74 1.65 -46.28
C LYS A 200 3.28 1.53 -44.85
N TYR A 201 4.28 2.32 -44.48
CA TYR A 201 4.84 2.32 -43.13
C TYR A 201 4.00 3.13 -42.13
N PHE A 202 3.21 4.09 -42.62
CA PHE A 202 2.38 4.97 -41.80
C PHE A 202 0.99 4.37 -41.53
N ALA A 203 0.40 3.72 -42.53
CA ALA A 203 -0.91 3.09 -42.42
C ALA A 203 -1.05 1.84 -43.31
N PRO A 204 -1.91 0.88 -42.93
CA PRO A 204 -2.28 -0.25 -43.78
C PRO A 204 -2.83 0.21 -45.14
N THR A 205 -2.59 -0.57 -46.19
CA THR A 205 -3.03 -0.22 -47.56
C THR A 205 -4.54 -0.02 -47.69
N LEU A 206 -5.34 -0.71 -46.87
CA LEU A 206 -6.78 -0.56 -46.81
C LEU A 206 -7.21 0.82 -46.29
N ASP A 207 -6.56 1.32 -45.23
CA ASP A 207 -6.85 2.64 -44.66
C ASP A 207 -6.40 3.77 -45.59
N LEU A 208 -5.30 3.57 -46.31
CA LEU A 208 -4.83 4.50 -47.34
C LEU A 208 -5.88 4.68 -48.46
N GLN A 209 -6.51 3.58 -48.89
CA GLN A 209 -7.53 3.61 -49.94
C GLN A 209 -8.88 4.16 -49.46
N THR A 210 -9.31 3.80 -48.24
CA THR A 210 -10.65 4.14 -47.74
C THR A 210 -10.71 5.51 -47.08
N ARG A 211 -9.78 5.81 -46.16
CA ARG A 211 -9.79 7.04 -45.35
C ARG A 211 -9.05 8.19 -46.02
N ILE A 212 -7.94 7.88 -46.71
CA ILE A 212 -7.06 8.87 -47.33
C ILE A 212 -7.34 9.00 -48.85
N LYS A 213 -8.07 8.04 -49.44
CA LYS A 213 -8.39 7.99 -50.88
C LYS A 213 -7.16 8.01 -51.79
N VAL A 214 -6.08 7.36 -51.34
CA VAL A 214 -4.80 7.29 -52.06
C VAL A 214 -4.49 5.85 -52.45
N ASP A 215 -4.35 5.62 -53.76
CA ASP A 215 -3.87 4.34 -54.30
C ASP A 215 -2.34 4.30 -54.37
N VAL A 216 -1.75 3.44 -53.54
CA VAL A 216 -0.28 3.25 -53.45
C VAL A 216 0.31 2.72 -54.77
N ASN A 217 -0.47 1.99 -55.55
CA ASN A 217 -0.07 1.40 -56.83
C ASN A 217 -0.40 2.28 -58.05
N HIS A 218 -0.72 3.56 -57.84
CA HIS A 218 -1.07 4.47 -58.92
C HIS A 218 0.08 4.64 -59.93
N LYS A 219 -0.17 4.33 -61.21
CA LYS A 219 0.83 4.32 -62.28
C LYS A 219 1.05 5.68 -62.97
N GLY A 220 0.26 6.71 -62.63
CA GLY A 220 0.35 8.07 -63.20
C GLY A 220 1.21 9.05 -62.38
N ARG A 221 1.01 10.37 -62.57
CA ARG A 221 1.79 11.44 -61.91
C ARG A 221 1.62 11.38 -60.38
N LYS A 222 2.67 10.98 -59.66
CA LYS A 222 2.65 10.71 -58.22
C LYS A 222 2.79 11.94 -57.32
N GLY A 223 3.36 13.04 -57.84
CA GLY A 223 3.72 14.21 -57.03
C GLY A 223 2.55 14.93 -56.37
N LEU A 224 1.44 15.15 -57.10
CA LEU A 224 0.25 15.82 -56.55
C LEU A 224 -0.45 14.94 -55.51
N ILE A 225 -0.58 13.64 -55.80
CA ILE A 225 -1.17 12.65 -54.90
C ILE A 225 -0.35 12.55 -53.60
N LEU A 226 0.98 12.58 -53.71
CA LEU A 226 1.87 12.56 -52.55
C LEU A 226 1.72 13.82 -51.69
N LEU A 227 1.58 14.99 -52.29
CA LEU A 227 1.35 16.25 -51.56
C LEU A 227 -0.01 16.25 -50.84
N GLU A 228 -1.06 15.74 -51.48
CA GLU A 228 -2.37 15.57 -50.85
C GLU A 228 -2.35 14.54 -49.72
N ALA A 229 -1.64 13.42 -49.91
CA ALA A 229 -1.41 12.43 -48.87
C ALA A 229 -0.67 13.03 -47.66
N LYS A 230 0.42 13.79 -47.89
CA LYS A 230 1.14 14.48 -46.80
C LYS A 230 0.23 15.43 -46.03
N LYS A 231 -0.56 16.24 -46.73
CA LYS A 231 -1.51 17.19 -46.12
C LYS A 231 -2.57 16.48 -45.27
N THR A 232 -3.11 15.36 -45.75
CA THR A 232 -4.11 14.58 -45.02
C THR A 232 -3.51 13.90 -43.79
N PHE A 233 -2.32 13.31 -43.89
CA PHE A 233 -1.59 12.78 -42.73
C PHE A 233 -1.27 13.85 -41.69
N ALA A 234 -0.81 15.01 -42.13
CA ALA A 234 -0.54 16.14 -41.25
C ALA A 234 -1.82 16.62 -40.54
N LYS A 235 -2.96 16.63 -41.26
CA LYS A 235 -4.27 16.97 -40.66
C LYS A 235 -4.67 15.96 -39.58
N ILE A 236 -4.60 14.66 -39.88
CA ILE A 236 -4.93 13.59 -38.90
C ILE A 236 -4.03 13.69 -37.66
N ALA A 237 -2.72 13.88 -37.87
CA ALA A 237 -1.76 14.05 -36.78
C ALA A 237 -2.07 15.31 -35.95
N LYS A 238 -2.49 16.41 -36.58
CA LYS A 238 -2.89 17.64 -35.88
C LYS A 238 -4.17 17.44 -35.06
N ASP A 239 -5.15 16.71 -35.58
CA ASP A 239 -6.39 16.41 -34.86
C ASP A 239 -6.08 15.57 -33.61
N LEU A 240 -5.23 14.53 -33.74
CA LEU A 240 -4.77 13.72 -32.61
C LEU A 240 -3.95 14.55 -31.60
N TYR A 241 -3.06 15.41 -32.08
CA TYR A 241 -2.27 16.32 -31.24
C TYR A 241 -3.16 17.18 -30.35
N ASN A 242 -4.25 17.74 -30.89
CA ASN A 242 -5.17 18.55 -30.10
C ASN A 242 -5.87 17.73 -29.00
N THR A 243 -6.26 16.48 -29.30
CA THR A 243 -6.86 15.57 -28.30
C THR A 243 -5.88 15.24 -27.19
N ILE A 244 -4.64 14.87 -27.53
CA ILE A 244 -3.61 14.54 -26.54
C ILE A 244 -3.20 15.77 -25.74
N GLN A 245 -3.08 16.93 -26.37
CA GLN A 245 -2.79 18.19 -25.68
C GLN A 245 -3.86 18.50 -24.64
N PHE A 246 -5.14 18.28 -24.93
CA PHE A 246 -6.21 18.45 -23.96
C PHE A 246 -6.05 17.52 -22.76
N GLN A 247 -5.83 16.22 -23.00
CA GLN A 247 -5.63 15.22 -21.94
C GLN A 247 -4.41 15.52 -21.06
N VAL A 248 -3.27 15.86 -21.68
CA VAL A 248 -2.03 16.20 -20.96
C VAL A 248 -2.23 17.47 -20.11
N ASN A 249 -2.88 18.49 -20.64
CA ASN A 249 -3.15 19.73 -19.90
C ASN A 249 -4.14 19.51 -18.75
N GLU A 250 -5.15 18.66 -18.95
CA GLU A 250 -6.08 18.25 -17.89
C GLU A 250 -5.33 17.54 -16.76
N LEU A 251 -4.54 16.50 -17.08
CA LEU A 251 -3.71 15.79 -16.10
C LEU A 251 -2.74 16.72 -15.37
N TYR A 252 -2.12 17.64 -16.11
CA TYR A 252 -1.17 18.58 -15.55
C TYR A 252 -1.84 19.54 -14.56
N SER A 253 -2.89 20.22 -15.01
CA SER A 253 -3.57 21.27 -14.23
C SER A 253 -4.30 20.73 -13.01
N LEU A 254 -4.87 19.52 -13.10
CA LEU A 254 -5.61 18.91 -11.99
C LEU A 254 -4.69 18.25 -10.97
N PHE A 255 -3.62 17.59 -11.42
CA PHE A 255 -2.86 16.67 -10.57
C PHE A 255 -1.34 16.94 -10.55
N GLU A 256 -0.65 16.90 -11.70
CA GLU A 256 0.82 16.85 -11.75
C GLU A 256 1.49 18.12 -11.22
N VAL A 257 0.86 19.30 -11.39
CA VAL A 257 1.38 20.57 -10.85
C VAL A 257 1.53 20.53 -9.32
N ASN A 258 0.64 19.80 -8.65
CA ASN A 258 0.55 19.77 -7.19
C ASN A 258 1.44 18.67 -6.58
N ILE A 259 2.17 17.89 -7.38
CA ILE A 259 3.08 16.84 -6.89
C ILE A 259 4.49 17.45 -6.80
N THR A 260 4.92 17.86 -5.60
CA THR A 260 6.27 18.44 -5.44
C THR A 260 7.34 17.41 -5.12
N VAL A 261 6.97 16.29 -4.50
CA VAL A 261 7.89 15.23 -4.06
C VAL A 261 7.61 13.91 -4.80
N PRO A 262 8.33 13.61 -5.90
CA PRO A 262 8.15 12.37 -6.66
C PRO A 262 9.02 11.20 -6.16
N TYR A 263 9.90 11.42 -5.18
CA TYR A 263 10.88 10.44 -4.70
C TYR A 263 10.56 9.93 -3.29
N TYR A 264 11.16 8.81 -2.90
CA TYR A 264 10.97 8.23 -1.57
C TYR A 264 11.57 9.14 -0.50
N CYS A 265 10.79 9.41 0.54
CA CYS A 265 11.18 10.22 1.67
C CYS A 265 11.40 9.37 2.92
N SER A 266 12.25 9.88 3.80
CA SER A 266 12.55 9.21 5.07
C SER A 266 11.31 9.03 5.94
N TYR A 267 11.40 8.08 6.86
CA TYR A 267 10.38 7.82 7.87
C TYR A 267 9.94 9.08 8.65
N ASP A 268 10.87 10.02 8.88
CA ASP A 268 10.64 11.24 9.66
C ASP A 268 10.08 12.39 8.82
N THR A 269 10.14 12.28 7.49
CA THR A 269 9.70 13.34 6.59
C THR A 269 8.20 13.28 6.39
N LEU A 270 7.50 14.32 6.83
CA LEU A 270 6.06 14.46 6.63
C LEU A 270 5.76 15.09 5.28
N ILE A 271 4.84 14.46 4.54
CA ILE A 271 4.28 15.00 3.30
C ILE A 271 3.07 15.86 3.64
N LYS A 272 2.89 16.96 2.91
CA LYS A 272 1.76 17.88 3.10
C LYS A 272 0.44 17.16 2.83
N THR A 273 -0.58 17.43 3.64
CA THR A 273 -1.92 16.83 3.50
C THR A 273 -2.53 17.07 2.12
N GLU A 274 -2.30 18.26 1.54
CA GLU A 274 -2.75 18.63 0.20
C GLU A 274 -2.21 17.69 -0.89
N GLU A 275 -0.96 17.25 -0.78
CA GLU A 275 -0.37 16.30 -1.75
C GLU A 275 -0.97 14.91 -1.59
N ILE A 276 -1.23 14.47 -0.36
CA ILE A 276 -1.87 13.19 -0.08
C ILE A 276 -3.27 13.16 -0.69
N GLU A 277 -4.05 14.23 -0.47
CA GLU A 277 -5.39 14.38 -1.05
C GLU A 277 -5.33 14.44 -2.59
N ASN A 278 -4.33 15.13 -3.15
CA ASN A 278 -4.12 15.18 -4.59
C ASN A 278 -3.84 13.80 -5.18
N TRP A 279 -2.99 13.00 -4.53
CA TRP A 279 -2.73 11.61 -4.93
C TRP A 279 -3.98 10.74 -4.87
N ILE A 280 -4.80 10.87 -3.82
CA ILE A 280 -6.06 10.14 -3.70
C ILE A 280 -7.02 10.51 -4.85
N LYS A 281 -7.17 11.81 -5.14
CA LYS A 281 -7.99 12.30 -6.27
C LYS A 281 -7.46 11.77 -7.61
N TYR A 282 -6.14 11.80 -7.80
CA TYR A 282 -5.52 11.34 -9.04
C TYR A 282 -5.68 9.83 -9.25
N LEU A 283 -5.57 9.04 -8.18
CA LEU A 283 -5.80 7.59 -8.24
C LEU A 283 -7.26 7.26 -8.53
N ASN A 284 -8.22 7.97 -7.91
CA ASN A 284 -9.64 7.80 -8.22
C ASN A 284 -9.95 8.10 -9.70
N TYR A 285 -9.41 9.21 -10.23
CA TYR A 285 -9.50 9.53 -11.66
C TYR A 285 -8.92 8.40 -12.53
N THR A 286 -7.78 7.83 -12.12
CA THR A 286 -7.15 6.72 -12.86
C THR A 286 -7.98 5.43 -12.80
N ILE A 287 -8.65 5.15 -11.68
CA ILE A 287 -9.56 3.99 -11.55
C ILE A 287 -10.76 4.16 -12.49
N GLU A 288 -11.30 5.39 -12.60
CA GLU A 288 -12.43 5.69 -13.50
C GLU A 288 -12.08 5.52 -14.99
N LEU A 289 -10.82 5.72 -15.38
CA LEU A 289 -10.34 5.46 -16.75
C LEU A 289 -10.35 3.97 -17.14
N LYS A 290 -10.50 3.05 -16.18
CA LYS A 290 -10.54 1.59 -16.40
C LYS A 290 -9.36 1.04 -17.21
N ASN A 291 -8.17 1.61 -16.98
CA ASN A 291 -6.94 1.12 -17.58
C ASN A 291 -6.03 0.52 -16.49
N ASP A 292 -6.16 -0.79 -16.27
CA ASP A 292 -5.47 -1.51 -15.20
C ASP A 292 -3.95 -1.29 -15.20
N THR A 293 -3.34 -1.27 -16.38
CA THR A 293 -1.88 -1.06 -16.49
C THR A 293 -1.46 0.31 -15.97
N LEU A 294 -2.20 1.36 -16.31
CA LEU A 294 -1.99 2.71 -15.81
C LEU A 294 -2.36 2.82 -14.32
N THR A 295 -3.42 2.15 -13.88
CA THR A 295 -3.86 2.16 -12.48
C THR A 295 -2.79 1.55 -11.56
N HIS A 296 -2.28 0.36 -11.90
CA HIS A 296 -1.17 -0.24 -11.13
C HIS A 296 0.09 0.64 -11.15
N LEU A 297 0.40 1.28 -12.29
CA LEU A 297 1.53 2.19 -12.42
C LEU A 297 1.38 3.40 -11.50
N ASN A 298 0.22 4.06 -11.51
CA ASN A 298 -0.03 5.23 -10.68
C ASN A 298 -0.08 4.86 -9.19
N PHE A 299 -0.61 3.70 -8.81
CA PHE A 299 -0.53 3.22 -7.43
C PHE A 299 0.92 3.03 -6.99
N GLN A 300 1.75 2.34 -7.79
CA GLN A 300 3.15 2.16 -7.44
C GLN A 300 3.89 3.50 -7.37
N ARG A 301 3.58 4.43 -8.27
CA ARG A 301 4.15 5.78 -8.30
C ARG A 301 3.78 6.59 -7.05
N ALA A 302 2.52 6.55 -6.63
CA ALA A 302 2.07 7.22 -5.40
C ALA A 302 2.70 6.61 -4.14
N LEU A 303 2.96 5.30 -4.14
CA LEU A 303 3.61 4.58 -3.05
C LEU A 303 5.09 4.94 -2.89
N ILE A 304 5.75 5.56 -3.88
CA ILE A 304 7.15 5.99 -3.74
C ILE A 304 7.25 7.05 -2.64
N PRO A 305 6.62 8.24 -2.72
CA PRO A 305 6.68 9.23 -1.64
C PRO A 305 5.86 8.78 -0.41
N LEU A 306 4.71 8.13 -0.61
CA LEU A 306 3.73 7.87 0.45
C LEU A 306 3.85 6.48 1.10
N ALA A 307 4.96 5.76 0.91
CA ALA A 307 5.11 4.37 1.38
C ALA A 307 4.88 4.18 2.89
N ASN A 308 5.22 5.20 3.68
CA ASN A 308 5.13 5.15 5.15
C ASN A 308 3.69 5.40 5.65
N TYR A 309 2.80 5.89 4.78
CA TYR A 309 1.38 6.13 5.05
C TYR A 309 0.55 4.91 4.62
N ASP A 310 -0.41 4.50 5.44
CA ASP A 310 -1.27 3.33 5.22
C ASP A 310 -2.36 3.55 4.16
N GLN A 311 -2.81 4.80 3.97
CA GLN A 311 -3.96 5.15 3.13
C GLN A 311 -3.86 4.62 1.68
N ILE A 312 -2.73 4.85 1.01
CA ILE A 312 -2.54 4.43 -0.40
C ILE A 312 -2.44 2.91 -0.50
N TRP A 313 -1.82 2.24 0.47
CA TRP A 313 -1.76 0.78 0.53
C TRP A 313 -3.15 0.15 0.66
N LEU A 314 -3.96 0.66 1.57
CA LEU A 314 -5.34 0.20 1.79
C LEU A 314 -6.20 0.44 0.54
N MET A 315 -6.08 1.62 -0.06
CA MET A 315 -6.80 1.95 -1.29
C MET A 315 -6.39 1.04 -2.45
N TYR A 316 -5.09 0.72 -2.56
CA TYR A 316 -4.60 -0.19 -3.59
C TYR A 316 -5.11 -1.62 -3.37
N ALA A 317 -5.03 -2.14 -2.14
CA ALA A 317 -5.56 -3.45 -1.80
C ALA A 317 -7.07 -3.54 -2.08
N ASN A 318 -7.84 -2.51 -1.70
CA ASN A 318 -9.29 -2.45 -1.93
C ASN A 318 -9.65 -2.38 -3.41
N TRP A 319 -8.88 -1.66 -4.23
CA TRP A 319 -9.12 -1.64 -5.67
C TRP A 319 -8.90 -3.03 -6.29
N VAL A 320 -7.82 -3.73 -5.92
CA VAL A 320 -7.55 -5.08 -6.41
C VAL A 320 -8.63 -6.07 -5.95
N THR A 321 -9.10 -6.00 -4.71
CA THR A 321 -10.15 -6.92 -4.22
C THR A 321 -11.51 -6.63 -4.85
N LEU A 322 -11.92 -5.36 -4.92
CA LEU A 322 -13.28 -5.01 -5.36
C LEU A 322 -13.44 -5.00 -6.89
N VAL A 323 -12.39 -4.64 -7.63
CA VAL A 323 -12.47 -4.49 -9.10
C VAL A 323 -11.91 -5.71 -9.81
N GLN A 324 -10.78 -6.26 -9.34
CA GLN A 324 -10.10 -7.38 -9.99
C GLN A 324 -10.40 -8.75 -9.37
N ASP A 325 -11.05 -8.79 -8.18
CA ASP A 325 -11.32 -10.01 -7.41
C ASP A 325 -10.03 -10.83 -7.09
N ASP A 326 -8.88 -10.15 -7.00
CA ASP A 326 -7.57 -10.78 -6.76
C ASP A 326 -7.11 -10.59 -5.30
N TYR A 327 -7.61 -11.47 -4.44
CA TYR A 327 -7.23 -11.50 -3.03
C TYR A 327 -5.76 -11.86 -2.78
N ILE A 328 -5.10 -12.56 -3.70
CA ILE A 328 -3.69 -12.98 -3.54
C ILE A 328 -2.77 -11.78 -3.71
N THR A 329 -3.01 -10.99 -4.76
CA THR A 329 -2.25 -9.76 -4.98
C THR A 329 -2.52 -8.77 -3.87
N ALA A 330 -3.77 -8.62 -3.41
CA ALA A 330 -4.11 -7.78 -2.27
C ALA A 330 -3.41 -8.23 -0.96
N LYS A 331 -3.32 -9.55 -0.70
CA LYS A 331 -2.52 -10.10 0.41
C LYS A 331 -1.07 -9.65 0.31
N ASN A 332 -0.44 -9.79 -0.85
CA ASN A 332 0.97 -9.41 -1.06
C ASN A 332 1.20 -7.91 -0.85
N ILE A 333 0.26 -7.07 -1.33
CA ILE A 333 0.29 -5.62 -1.14
C ILE A 333 0.25 -5.28 0.35
N LEU A 334 -0.67 -5.86 1.12
CA LEU A 334 -0.80 -5.58 2.56
C LEU A 334 0.38 -6.13 3.38
N LEU A 335 0.96 -7.27 2.99
CA LEU A 335 2.19 -7.76 3.60
C LEU A 335 3.37 -6.80 3.37
N LYS A 336 3.47 -6.23 2.17
CA LYS A 336 4.46 -5.20 1.87
C LYS A 336 4.17 -3.92 2.67
N ALA A 337 2.91 -3.51 2.77
CA ALA A 337 2.49 -2.38 3.58
C ALA A 337 2.91 -2.54 5.04
N LEU A 338 2.76 -3.73 5.63
CA LEU A 338 3.15 -4.01 7.03
C LEU A 338 4.66 -3.81 7.28
N SER A 339 5.50 -3.98 6.25
CA SER A 339 6.94 -3.74 6.34
C SER A 339 7.31 -2.26 6.28
N MET A 340 6.52 -1.43 5.61
CA MET A 340 6.83 -0.03 5.30
C MET A 340 6.04 0.98 6.15
N SER A 341 4.76 0.69 6.46
CA SER A 341 3.86 1.65 7.08
C SER A 341 4.19 1.88 8.56
N ASN A 342 4.02 3.12 8.98
CA ASN A 342 4.21 3.52 10.38
C ASN A 342 3.05 3.02 11.24
N LYS A 343 1.82 3.26 10.79
CA LYS A 343 0.59 2.75 11.40
C LYS A 343 0.23 1.43 10.73
N LYS A 344 0.05 0.40 11.56
CA LYS A 344 -0.18 -0.99 11.11
C LYS A 344 -1.57 -1.51 11.44
N THR A 345 -2.32 -0.82 12.28
CA THR A 345 -3.61 -1.29 12.82
C THR A 345 -4.62 -1.60 11.71
N LYS A 346 -4.92 -0.61 10.87
CA LYS A 346 -5.84 -0.76 9.74
C LYS A 346 -5.36 -1.77 8.70
N VAL A 347 -4.05 -1.78 8.41
CA VAL A 347 -3.43 -2.73 7.47
C VAL A 347 -3.60 -4.17 7.96
N LEU A 348 -3.38 -4.42 9.26
CA LEU A 348 -3.59 -5.74 9.86
C LEU A 348 -5.05 -6.16 9.79
N LYS A 349 -5.99 -5.26 10.12
CA LYS A 349 -7.42 -5.54 10.07
C LYS A 349 -7.87 -5.97 8.68
N GLU A 350 -7.50 -5.23 7.64
CA GLU A 350 -7.80 -5.60 6.25
C GLU A 350 -7.12 -6.91 5.86
N LEU A 351 -5.86 -7.11 6.28
CA LEU A 351 -5.13 -8.36 5.99
C LEU A 351 -5.83 -9.57 6.60
N TYR A 352 -6.32 -9.47 7.84
CA TYR A 352 -7.09 -10.53 8.47
C TYR A 352 -8.39 -10.83 7.70
N GLY A 353 -9.11 -9.80 7.25
CA GLY A 353 -10.28 -9.96 6.37
C GLY A 353 -9.95 -10.71 5.08
N ILE A 354 -8.84 -10.36 4.42
CA ILE A 354 -8.40 -11.03 3.19
C ILE A 354 -8.00 -12.49 3.45
N LEU A 355 -7.31 -12.78 4.56
CA LEU A 355 -6.92 -14.15 4.92
C LEU A 355 -8.15 -15.03 5.18
N LEU A 356 -9.20 -14.47 5.80
CA LEU A 356 -10.48 -15.17 5.97
C LEU A 356 -11.13 -15.48 4.62
N ASN A 357 -11.14 -14.53 3.68
CA ASN A 357 -11.69 -14.76 2.33
C ASN A 357 -10.89 -15.81 1.55
N LEU A 358 -9.57 -15.87 1.75
CA LEU A 358 -8.69 -16.89 1.18
C LEU A 358 -8.76 -18.25 1.90
N ASN A 359 -9.46 -18.35 3.04
CA ASN A 359 -9.48 -19.50 3.95
C ASN A 359 -8.08 -19.93 4.45
N ASP A 360 -7.14 -18.99 4.54
CA ASP A 360 -5.76 -19.21 4.99
C ASP A 360 -5.67 -18.99 6.51
N TYR A 361 -6.27 -19.91 7.27
CA TYR A 361 -6.39 -19.80 8.73
C TYR A 361 -5.07 -20.03 9.47
N ASP A 362 -4.16 -20.83 8.90
CA ASP A 362 -2.85 -21.11 9.49
C ASP A 362 -1.99 -19.84 9.50
N MET A 363 -1.95 -19.12 8.37
CA MET A 363 -1.25 -17.84 8.30
C MET A 363 -1.88 -16.79 9.23
N LEU A 364 -3.21 -16.81 9.40
CA LEU A 364 -3.89 -15.92 10.34
C LEU A 364 -3.48 -16.19 11.79
N ASP A 365 -3.45 -17.46 12.23
CA ASP A 365 -3.02 -17.81 13.59
C ASP A 365 -1.55 -17.47 13.83
N ASP A 366 -0.68 -17.69 12.84
CA ASP A 366 0.73 -17.28 12.90
C ASP A 366 0.91 -15.76 13.03
N MET A 367 0.09 -14.97 12.32
CA MET A 367 0.12 -13.51 12.44
C MET A 367 -0.38 -13.04 13.81
N LEU A 368 -1.45 -13.65 14.34
CA LEU A 368 -1.96 -13.32 15.67
C LEU A 368 -0.92 -13.65 16.76
N LYS A 369 -0.24 -14.80 16.67
CA LYS A 369 0.87 -15.16 17.57
C LYS A 369 2.03 -14.17 17.50
N LYS A 370 2.36 -13.65 16.30
CA LYS A 370 3.39 -12.62 16.15
C LYS A 370 2.99 -11.31 16.82
N VAL A 371 1.72 -10.92 16.72
CA VAL A 371 1.19 -9.74 17.42
C VAL A 371 1.28 -9.94 18.93
N GLU A 372 0.85 -11.08 19.44
CA GLU A 372 0.96 -11.42 20.87
C GLU A 372 2.41 -11.35 21.38
N ASN A 373 3.35 -11.97 20.65
CA ASN A 373 4.77 -11.95 20.97
C ASN A 373 5.39 -10.55 20.91
N SER A 374 4.85 -9.65 20.08
CA SER A 374 5.38 -8.29 19.94
C SER A 374 5.12 -7.42 21.18
N PHE A 375 4.09 -7.74 21.96
CA PHE A 375 3.73 -7.00 23.18
C PHE A 375 4.25 -7.64 24.47
N ASN A 376 4.99 -8.76 24.41
CA ASN A 376 5.29 -9.67 25.54
C ASN A 376 4.04 -10.25 26.21
N ASN A 377 3.13 -9.39 26.67
CA ASN A 377 1.77 -9.67 27.08
C ASN A 377 0.82 -8.67 26.40
N LEU A 378 -0.28 -9.15 25.82
CA LEU A 378 -1.28 -8.28 25.17
C LEU A 378 -1.92 -7.23 26.12
N GLN A 379 -1.76 -7.42 27.43
CA GLN A 379 -2.18 -6.46 28.47
C GLN A 379 -1.39 -5.15 28.43
N ASP A 380 -0.15 -5.16 27.94
CA ASP A 380 0.67 -3.96 27.81
C ASP A 380 0.31 -3.15 26.56
N CYS A 381 -0.57 -3.65 25.70
CA CYS A 381 -1.04 -2.90 24.53
C CYS A 381 -1.92 -1.73 24.99
N ASP A 382 -1.58 -0.50 24.65
CA ASP A 382 -2.39 0.69 25.00
C ASP A 382 -3.49 0.96 23.96
N ASP A 383 -3.34 0.42 22.75
CA ASP A 383 -4.27 0.65 21.64
C ASP A 383 -5.43 -0.36 21.67
N PHE A 384 -6.63 0.14 21.94
CA PHE A 384 -7.86 -0.66 22.00
C PHE A 384 -8.19 -1.33 20.66
N GLU A 385 -7.90 -0.70 19.51
CA GLU A 385 -8.24 -1.28 18.21
C GLU A 385 -7.48 -2.58 17.96
N ILE A 386 -6.17 -2.60 18.28
CA ILE A 386 -5.32 -3.78 18.13
C ILE A 386 -5.81 -4.92 19.03
N PHE A 387 -6.10 -4.59 20.29
CA PHE A 387 -6.61 -5.55 21.26
C PHE A 387 -7.94 -6.16 20.81
N TRP A 388 -8.88 -5.33 20.36
CA TRP A 388 -10.21 -5.79 19.98
C TRP A 388 -10.19 -6.60 18.68
N ASP A 389 -9.45 -6.15 17.66
CA ASP A 389 -9.29 -6.91 16.42
C ASP A 389 -8.65 -8.28 16.73
N TYR A 390 -7.59 -8.32 17.56
CA TYR A 390 -6.97 -9.58 18.00
C TYR A 390 -7.99 -10.55 18.61
N ILE A 391 -8.82 -10.05 19.55
CA ILE A 391 -9.85 -10.86 20.20
C ILE A 391 -10.86 -11.41 19.19
N GLN A 392 -11.35 -10.58 18.27
CA GLN A 392 -12.35 -10.98 17.29
C GLN A 392 -11.84 -12.12 16.40
N PHE A 393 -10.63 -11.98 15.85
CA PHE A 393 -10.06 -12.99 14.95
C PHE A 393 -9.61 -14.25 15.71
N LYS A 394 -9.07 -14.11 16.92
CA LYS A 394 -8.72 -15.28 17.76
C LYS A 394 -9.97 -16.06 18.15
N TRP A 395 -11.04 -15.35 18.50
CA TRP A 395 -12.32 -15.97 18.80
C TRP A 395 -12.90 -16.71 17.59
N PHE A 396 -12.85 -16.10 16.41
CA PHE A 396 -13.27 -16.74 15.16
C PHE A 396 -12.52 -18.07 14.94
N LEU A 397 -11.19 -18.08 15.06
CA LEU A 397 -10.36 -19.28 14.88
C LEU A 397 -10.70 -20.42 15.85
N HIS A 398 -10.96 -20.12 17.13
CA HIS A 398 -11.36 -21.16 18.08
C HIS A 398 -12.70 -21.82 17.72
N ASN A 399 -13.64 -21.05 17.18
CA ASN A 399 -14.94 -21.58 16.76
C ASN A 399 -14.84 -22.45 15.51
N THR A 400 -13.94 -22.14 14.57
CA THR A 400 -13.75 -22.92 13.35
C THR A 400 -13.01 -24.23 13.62
N VAL A 401 -11.93 -24.21 14.42
CA VAL A 401 -11.14 -25.40 14.76
C VAL A 401 -11.93 -26.40 15.62
N GLY A 402 -12.88 -25.94 16.44
CA GLY A 402 -13.73 -26.79 17.28
C GLY A 402 -14.78 -27.64 16.54
N SER A 403 -14.88 -27.54 15.21
CA SER A 403 -15.94 -28.17 14.41
C SER A 403 -15.62 -29.60 13.91
N SER A 404 -14.98 -30.44 14.73
CA SER A 404 -14.82 -31.86 14.36
C SER A 404 -16.18 -32.58 14.40
N ARG A 405 -16.57 -33.21 13.27
CA ARG A 405 -17.83 -33.98 13.11
C ARG A 405 -18.04 -35.13 14.11
N TYR A 406 -17.01 -35.51 14.88
CA TYR A 406 -17.04 -36.67 15.77
C TYR A 406 -17.00 -36.31 17.27
N SER A 407 -16.79 -35.05 17.63
CA SER A 407 -16.96 -34.59 19.01
C SER A 407 -18.37 -34.04 19.19
N GLY A 408 -19.32 -34.93 19.49
CA GLY A 408 -20.70 -34.53 19.73
C GLY A 408 -20.80 -33.36 20.71
N ASN A 409 -21.45 -32.27 20.28
CA ASN A 409 -21.97 -31.13 21.07
C ASN A 409 -21.38 -30.95 22.48
N LYS A 410 -20.05 -30.95 22.63
CA LYS A 410 -19.42 -30.40 23.83
C LYS A 410 -19.66 -28.91 23.73
N GLY A 411 -20.49 -28.40 24.64
CA GLY A 411 -21.18 -27.12 24.52
C GLY A 411 -20.33 -26.04 23.88
N LYS A 412 -20.91 -25.36 22.88
CA LYS A 412 -20.39 -24.12 22.32
C LYS A 412 -20.14 -23.15 23.47
N SER A 413 -18.94 -23.13 24.05
CA SER A 413 -18.54 -22.02 24.90
C SER A 413 -18.45 -20.84 23.94
N ILE A 414 -19.49 -20.00 23.95
CA ILE A 414 -19.64 -18.92 22.98
C ILE A 414 -18.41 -18.02 22.99
N ILE A 415 -17.70 -17.88 24.11
CA ILE A 415 -16.38 -17.23 24.17
C ILE A 415 -15.36 -18.22 24.78
N PRO A 416 -14.21 -18.48 24.13
CA PRO A 416 -13.14 -19.30 24.68
C PRO A 416 -12.67 -18.78 26.05
N ALA A 417 -12.31 -19.69 26.96
CA ALA A 417 -11.89 -19.32 28.32
C ALA A 417 -10.65 -18.41 28.34
N GLU A 418 -9.73 -18.62 27.40
CA GLU A 418 -8.53 -17.79 27.21
C GLU A 418 -8.89 -16.35 26.82
N VAL A 419 -9.75 -16.20 25.81
CA VAL A 419 -10.24 -14.90 25.35
C VAL A 419 -11.01 -14.18 26.46
N MET A 420 -11.86 -14.89 27.21
CA MET A 420 -12.55 -14.32 28.38
C MET A 420 -11.57 -13.86 29.46
N GLY A 421 -10.48 -14.60 29.69
CA GLY A 421 -9.42 -14.21 30.62
C GLY A 421 -8.78 -12.88 30.22
N LEU A 422 -8.45 -12.72 28.93
CA LEU A 422 -7.87 -11.47 28.40
C LEU A 422 -8.83 -10.29 28.51
N ILE A 423 -10.11 -10.47 28.16
CA ILE A 423 -11.15 -9.46 28.32
C ILE A 423 -11.28 -9.01 29.77
N ILE A 424 -11.30 -9.98 30.70
CA ILE A 424 -11.39 -9.72 32.13
C ILE A 424 -10.18 -8.92 32.62
N LEU A 425 -8.97 -9.31 32.22
CA LEU A 425 -7.74 -8.60 32.58
C LEU A 425 -7.75 -7.16 32.07
N TRP A 426 -8.18 -6.93 30.82
CA TRP A 426 -8.30 -5.58 30.27
C TRP A 426 -9.30 -4.71 31.04
N LEU A 427 -10.45 -5.28 31.42
CA LEU A 427 -11.46 -4.55 32.19
C LEU A 427 -10.96 -4.19 33.59
N LYS A 428 -10.07 -4.98 34.21
CA LYS A 428 -9.49 -4.70 35.52
C LYS A 428 -8.59 -3.48 35.53
N ASP A 429 -7.86 -3.23 34.44
CA ASP A 429 -6.91 -2.12 34.36
C ASP A 429 -7.57 -0.73 34.24
N SER A 430 -8.91 -0.68 34.20
CA SER A 430 -9.77 0.52 34.38
C SER A 430 -9.15 1.84 33.87
N GLU A 431 -8.70 2.74 34.73
CA GLU A 431 -8.21 4.08 34.36
C GLU A 431 -6.95 4.09 33.47
N LYS A 432 -6.20 2.99 33.39
CA LYS A 432 -4.94 2.94 32.62
C LYS A 432 -5.14 2.67 31.13
N LYS A 433 -6.32 2.22 30.72
CA LYS A 433 -6.61 1.80 29.34
C LYS A 433 -7.74 2.63 28.76
N GLU A 434 -7.95 2.52 27.45
CA GLU A 434 -9.09 3.13 26.77
C GLU A 434 -10.08 2.05 26.27
N GLY A 435 -11.32 2.46 25.97
CA GLY A 435 -12.30 1.59 25.29
C GLY A 435 -13.07 0.60 26.16
N GLN A 436 -13.05 0.68 27.49
CA GLN A 436 -13.73 -0.27 28.39
C GLN A 436 -15.24 -0.32 28.14
N TYR A 437 -15.90 0.83 28.00
CA TYR A 437 -17.33 0.88 27.72
C TYR A 437 -17.69 0.39 26.32
N ILE A 438 -16.78 0.57 25.36
CA ILE A 438 -16.93 0.07 23.99
C ILE A 438 -16.84 -1.46 24.03
N LEU A 439 -15.88 -2.02 24.77
CA LEU A 439 -15.74 -3.45 25.00
C LEU A 439 -16.99 -4.04 25.68
N LEU A 440 -17.51 -3.39 26.73
CA LEU A 440 -18.75 -3.82 27.40
C LEU A 440 -19.96 -3.80 26.45
N ASN A 441 -20.07 -2.79 25.60
CA ASN A 441 -21.10 -2.75 24.56
C ASN A 441 -20.97 -3.90 23.56
N TYR A 442 -19.76 -4.16 23.07
CA TYR A 442 -19.57 -5.30 22.18
C TYR A 442 -19.93 -6.61 22.86
N ILE A 443 -19.51 -6.83 24.12
CA ILE A 443 -19.89 -8.02 24.88
C ILE A 443 -21.41 -8.16 25.01
N LEU A 444 -22.13 -7.05 25.17
CA LEU A 444 -23.60 -7.04 25.18
C LEU A 444 -24.19 -7.44 23.83
N GLU A 445 -23.63 -6.98 22.72
CA GLU A 445 -24.08 -7.37 21.38
C GLU A 445 -23.91 -8.87 21.12
N LEU A 446 -22.97 -9.53 21.81
CA LEU A 446 -22.76 -10.98 21.72
C LEU A 446 -23.78 -11.79 22.52
N GLN A 447 -24.76 -11.15 23.17
CA GLN A 447 -25.75 -11.81 24.00
C GLN A 447 -26.68 -12.75 23.20
N ASN A 448 -26.80 -13.97 23.69
CA ASN A 448 -27.66 -15.05 23.20
C ASN A 448 -28.40 -15.71 24.38
N LYS A 449 -29.36 -16.61 24.08
CA LYS A 449 -30.14 -17.35 25.09
C LYS A 449 -29.26 -18.12 26.08
N ASP A 450 -28.13 -18.65 25.61
CA ASP A 450 -27.30 -19.59 26.37
C ASP A 450 -26.12 -18.94 27.13
N ASN A 451 -25.70 -17.71 26.79
CA ASN A 451 -24.55 -17.05 27.41
C ASN A 451 -24.91 -15.90 28.37
N SER A 452 -26.17 -15.46 28.39
CA SER A 452 -26.59 -14.27 29.15
C SER A 452 -26.20 -14.36 30.63
N GLU A 453 -26.38 -15.53 31.25
CA GLU A 453 -26.02 -15.76 32.66
C GLU A 453 -24.50 -15.84 32.88
N VAL A 454 -23.76 -16.36 31.89
CA VAL A 454 -22.30 -16.45 31.96
C VAL A 454 -21.68 -15.05 31.87
N LEU A 455 -22.21 -14.19 31.01
CA LEU A 455 -21.79 -12.79 30.90
C LEU A 455 -22.15 -11.99 32.16
N GLU A 456 -23.36 -12.18 32.69
CA GLU A 456 -23.79 -11.57 33.96
C GLU A 456 -22.81 -11.92 35.09
N ASN A 457 -22.47 -13.21 35.22
CA ASN A 457 -21.64 -13.71 36.32
C ASN A 457 -20.13 -13.41 36.16
N LYS A 458 -19.58 -13.59 34.96
CA LYS A 458 -18.12 -13.48 34.71
C LYS A 458 -17.65 -12.06 34.42
N VAL A 459 -18.54 -11.18 33.94
CA VAL A 459 -18.18 -9.81 33.59
C VAL A 459 -18.74 -8.86 34.63
N PHE A 460 -20.05 -8.62 34.64
CA PHE A 460 -20.67 -7.58 35.47
C PHE A 460 -20.58 -7.86 36.97
N ARG A 461 -20.97 -9.06 37.43
CA ARG A 461 -20.88 -9.42 38.85
C ARG A 461 -19.44 -9.56 39.35
N MET A 462 -18.49 -9.90 38.48
CA MET A 462 -17.08 -9.94 38.84
C MET A 462 -16.55 -8.52 39.10
N LEU A 463 -16.86 -7.57 38.21
CA LEU A 463 -16.48 -6.16 38.38
C LEU A 463 -17.06 -5.55 39.66
N ILE A 464 -18.32 -5.90 40.00
CA ILE A 464 -18.95 -5.50 41.26
C ILE A 464 -18.24 -6.14 42.46
N LYS A 465 -17.89 -7.44 42.39
CA LYS A 465 -17.17 -8.15 43.46
C LYS A 465 -15.77 -7.61 43.71
N GLU A 466 -15.07 -7.19 42.66
CA GLU A 466 -13.72 -6.61 42.77
C GLU A 466 -13.74 -5.13 43.21
N ASN A 467 -14.93 -4.55 43.37
CA ASN A 467 -15.17 -3.21 43.91
C ASN A 467 -14.37 -2.09 43.19
N ILE A 468 -14.32 -2.16 41.86
CA ILE A 468 -13.57 -1.20 41.04
C ILE A 468 -14.36 0.12 40.96
N SER A 469 -13.84 1.18 41.60
CA SER A 469 -14.50 2.50 41.70
C SER A 469 -14.84 3.10 40.35
N PHE A 470 -13.97 2.93 39.34
CA PHE A 470 -14.16 3.45 37.98
C PHE A 470 -15.52 3.08 37.37
N TYR A 471 -15.96 1.82 37.50
CA TYR A 471 -17.25 1.38 36.94
C TYR A 471 -18.42 1.65 37.88
N LEU A 472 -18.20 1.52 39.19
CA LEU A 472 -19.29 1.60 40.17
C LEU A 472 -19.78 3.05 40.39
N GLU A 473 -18.91 4.03 40.19
CA GLU A 473 -19.24 5.46 40.25
C GLU A 473 -19.82 6.02 38.94
N ASP A 474 -19.71 5.28 37.84
CA ASP A 474 -20.18 5.71 36.51
C ASP A 474 -21.57 5.14 36.20
N CYS A 475 -22.48 6.03 35.82
CA CYS A 475 -23.86 5.73 35.43
C CYS A 475 -23.92 4.76 34.23
N LYS A 476 -22.97 4.89 33.30
CA LYS A 476 -22.96 4.13 32.05
C LYS A 476 -22.82 2.63 32.28
N PHE A 477 -22.01 2.21 33.26
CA PHE A 477 -21.86 0.79 33.60
C PHE A 477 -23.19 0.14 34.00
N TRP A 478 -23.94 0.83 34.86
CA TRP A 478 -25.22 0.33 35.37
C TRP A 478 -26.32 0.31 34.30
N GLU A 479 -26.31 1.28 33.39
CA GLU A 479 -27.17 1.28 32.21
C GLU A 479 -26.91 0.04 31.35
N LEU A 480 -25.64 -0.27 31.07
CA LEU A 480 -25.22 -1.47 30.32
C LEU A 480 -25.64 -2.76 31.03
N TYR A 481 -25.54 -2.79 32.36
CA TYR A 481 -25.99 -3.95 33.14
C TYR A 481 -27.51 -4.13 33.09
N CYS A 482 -28.28 -3.03 33.14
CA CYS A 482 -29.73 -3.08 32.98
C CYS A 482 -30.12 -3.54 31.56
N LYS A 483 -29.40 -3.08 30.52
CA LYS A 483 -29.58 -3.52 29.13
C LYS A 483 -29.34 -5.02 28.96
N LEU A 484 -28.30 -5.58 29.58
CA LEU A 484 -28.04 -7.04 29.57
C LEU A 484 -29.27 -7.83 30.01
N ILE A 485 -29.92 -7.40 31.09
CA ILE A 485 -31.07 -8.12 31.65
C ILE A 485 -32.33 -7.87 30.84
N LEU A 486 -32.53 -6.64 30.36
CA LEU A 486 -33.68 -6.28 29.55
C LEU A 486 -33.71 -7.05 28.22
N PHE A 487 -32.57 -7.13 27.52
CA PHE A 487 -32.46 -7.83 26.24
C PHE A 487 -32.30 -9.33 26.37
N ASN A 488 -32.23 -9.90 27.59
CA ASN A 488 -32.11 -11.34 27.79
C ASN A 488 -33.34 -12.09 27.22
N PRO A 489 -33.19 -12.90 26.17
CA PRO A 489 -34.32 -13.60 25.53
C PRO A 489 -34.89 -14.75 26.37
N SER A 490 -34.19 -15.20 27.43
CA SER A 490 -34.59 -16.33 28.28
C SER A 490 -35.49 -15.94 29.45
N LEU A 491 -35.59 -14.63 29.77
CA LEU A 491 -36.38 -14.13 30.90
C LEU A 491 -37.73 -13.57 30.45
N SER A 492 -38.77 -13.78 31.26
CA SER A 492 -40.07 -13.11 31.09
C SER A 492 -39.97 -11.64 31.49
N TYR A 493 -40.82 -10.78 30.91
CA TYR A 493 -40.84 -9.34 31.18
C TYR A 493 -40.91 -9.00 32.68
N LEU A 494 -41.78 -9.69 33.44
CA LEU A 494 -41.91 -9.48 34.88
C LEU A 494 -40.63 -9.86 35.64
N ASN A 495 -39.94 -10.92 35.23
CA ASN A 495 -38.69 -11.35 35.85
C ASN A 495 -37.54 -10.40 35.51
N LYS A 496 -37.50 -9.86 34.29
CA LYS A 496 -36.57 -8.81 33.89
C LYS A 496 -36.75 -7.55 34.75
N ARG A 497 -37.98 -7.05 34.84
CA ARG A 497 -38.34 -5.88 35.66
C ARG A 497 -37.93 -6.08 37.12
N LYS A 498 -38.25 -7.24 37.72
CA LYS A 498 -37.83 -7.58 39.10
C LYS A 498 -36.30 -7.56 39.29
N LYS A 499 -35.53 -8.13 38.37
CA LYS A 499 -34.06 -8.12 38.43
C LYS A 499 -33.49 -6.70 38.27
N ILE A 500 -34.03 -5.90 37.36
CA ILE A 500 -33.62 -4.49 37.18
C ILE A 500 -33.88 -3.68 38.47
N PHE A 501 -35.03 -3.88 39.12
CA PHE A 501 -35.30 -3.27 40.42
C PHE A 501 -34.33 -3.70 41.53
N GLN A 502 -33.85 -4.94 41.52
CA GLN A 502 -32.81 -5.39 42.45
C GLN A 502 -31.49 -4.67 42.20
N ILE A 503 -31.13 -4.46 40.94
CA ILE A 503 -29.93 -3.72 40.55
C ILE A 503 -30.03 -2.27 41.01
N TRP A 504 -31.16 -1.59 40.80
CA TRP A 504 -31.35 -0.22 41.27
C TRP A 504 -31.19 -0.09 42.79
N LYS A 505 -31.56 -1.12 43.56
CA LYS A 505 -31.30 -1.16 45.00
C LYS A 505 -29.81 -1.34 45.32
N GLU A 506 -29.08 -2.13 44.54
CA GLU A 506 -27.63 -2.29 44.68
C GLU A 506 -26.89 -0.99 44.33
N ILE A 507 -27.35 -0.26 43.30
CA ILE A 507 -26.79 1.04 42.91
C ILE A 507 -26.84 2.05 44.05
N LYS A 508 -27.90 2.04 44.87
CA LYS A 508 -28.06 2.98 46.00
C LYS A 508 -26.91 2.91 47.02
N ASN A 509 -26.19 1.79 47.07
CA ASN A 509 -25.03 1.63 47.94
C ASN A 509 -23.77 2.34 47.41
N TYR A 510 -23.79 2.77 46.14
CA TYR A 510 -22.69 3.45 45.46
C TYR A 510 -23.08 4.90 45.15
N LYS A 511 -22.17 5.85 45.44
CA LYS A 511 -22.40 7.27 45.12
C LYS A 511 -22.08 7.52 43.65
N LEU A 512 -23.11 7.55 42.80
CA LEU A 512 -22.97 7.87 41.38
C LEU A 512 -22.69 9.35 41.14
N LYS A 513 -21.91 9.65 40.09
CA LYS A 513 -21.59 11.02 39.65
C LYS A 513 -22.77 11.72 38.94
N SER A 514 -23.59 10.95 38.21
CA SER A 514 -24.82 11.42 37.54
C SER A 514 -25.80 10.27 37.34
N TYR A 515 -27.08 10.58 37.13
CA TYR A 515 -28.14 9.58 36.90
C TYR A 515 -28.77 9.66 35.51
N ASP A 516 -28.31 10.59 34.67
CA ASP A 516 -28.96 10.96 33.41
C ASP A 516 -29.10 9.77 32.43
N ASN A 517 -28.06 8.94 32.30
CA ASN A 517 -28.08 7.78 31.40
C ASN A 517 -29.06 6.69 31.86
N LEU A 518 -29.15 6.45 33.16
CA LEU A 518 -30.14 5.53 33.73
C LEU A 518 -31.56 6.09 33.61
N LEU A 519 -31.73 7.42 33.78
CA LEU A 519 -33.02 8.08 33.58
C LEU A 519 -33.48 7.94 32.12
N LEU A 520 -32.60 8.19 31.15
CA LEU A 520 -32.86 7.96 29.73
C LEU A 520 -33.22 6.51 29.42
N PHE A 521 -32.55 5.53 30.04
CA PHE A 521 -32.90 4.12 29.92
C PHE A 521 -34.30 3.81 30.48
N CYS A 522 -34.64 4.37 31.64
CA CYS A 522 -35.97 4.23 32.25
C CYS A 522 -37.05 4.86 31.36
N GLU A 523 -36.84 6.08 30.86
CA GLU A 523 -37.78 6.79 29.99
C GLU A 523 -37.98 6.08 28.64
N SER A 524 -36.96 5.38 28.13
CA SER A 524 -37.05 4.68 26.84
C SER A 524 -37.68 3.29 26.93
N TYR A 525 -37.41 2.51 28.00
CA TYR A 525 -37.81 1.10 28.06
C TYR A 525 -38.78 0.75 29.20
N LEU A 526 -38.86 1.57 30.25
CA LEU A 526 -39.63 1.31 31.46
C LEU A 526 -40.39 2.58 31.90
N ILE A 527 -41.19 3.14 30.98
CA ILE A 527 -41.94 4.40 31.17
C ILE A 527 -42.76 4.38 32.47
N ASP A 528 -43.44 3.26 32.74
CA ASP A 528 -44.28 3.06 33.93
C ASP A 528 -43.51 3.07 35.26
N ASP A 529 -42.19 2.85 35.22
CA ASP A 529 -41.31 2.81 36.39
C ASP A 529 -40.53 4.10 36.61
N THR A 530 -40.65 5.09 35.72
CA THR A 530 -39.91 6.36 35.79
C THR A 530 -40.14 7.11 37.11
N ASP A 531 -41.39 7.18 37.58
CA ASP A 531 -41.72 7.79 38.87
C ASP A 531 -41.15 7.01 40.06
N THR A 532 -41.05 5.68 39.95
CA THR A 532 -40.44 4.85 41.00
C THR A 532 -38.92 5.00 41.03
N PHE A 533 -38.30 5.18 39.87
CA PHE A 533 -36.87 5.44 39.73
C PHE A 533 -36.51 6.82 40.31
N LYS A 534 -37.26 7.87 39.96
CA LYS A 534 -37.08 9.23 40.52
C LYS A 534 -37.21 9.24 42.04
N LYS A 535 -38.20 8.52 42.59
CA LYS A 535 -38.38 8.33 44.04
C LYS A 535 -37.28 7.50 44.72
N LEU A 536 -36.61 6.60 44.01
CA LEU A 536 -35.57 5.72 44.58
C LEU A 536 -34.24 6.45 44.80
N PHE A 537 -33.93 7.40 43.92
CA PHE A 537 -32.68 8.15 43.86
C PHE A 537 -32.82 9.63 44.25
N ASP A 538 -34.00 10.04 44.74
CA ASP A 538 -34.33 11.41 45.16
C ASP A 538 -34.01 12.46 44.07
N LEU A 539 -34.40 12.15 42.82
CA LEU A 539 -34.23 12.98 41.61
C LEU A 539 -35.45 13.81 41.26
#